data_AF-A0AAN9ZCQ4-F1
#
_entry.id   AF-A0AAN9ZCQ4-F1
#
_cell.length_a   1.000
_cell.length_b   1.000
_cell.length_c   1.000
_cell.angle_alpha   90.00
_cell.angle_beta   90.00
_cell.angle_gamma   90.00
#
_symmetry.space_group_name_H-M   'P 1'
#
loop_
_entity.id
_entity.type
_entity.pdbx_description
1 polymer ?
#
loop_
_entity_poly.entity_id
_entity_poly.type
_entity_poly.pdbx_seq_one_letter_code
_entity_poly.pdbx_strand_id
1 'polypeptide(L)'
;MVKLLIKKGDQNQFLYETTVNISINELMEDTVAIYNGRLKISRICSEMGQLCDHGTLLPPNIMGLTDEQVEELKLIDEWGEKCTPSGGWTFNKDPIGRRNGKQPNEKMQEVLKKTIEEAKAMVSKKQVDANVCVTQKMIHHALDILRGAVMIVYPMGLPPHDVIRQEFENTEDLSGTHASLEVIEMSEAQLWFSGKELLRGKKLVDFIGKNEKTKIIVKIQKQGHGAPAREPVVSEEEKKAWMLHAYRRQEELKLTNELCDLNLNSR
;
A
#
# COMPACT_ATOMS: atom_id res chain seq x y z
N MET A 1 -6.01 13.97 22.31
CA MET A 1 -5.78 13.73 20.88
C MET A 1 -6.56 12.50 20.44
N VAL A 2 -7.37 12.68 19.39
CA VAL A 2 -8.22 11.63 18.80
C VAL A 2 -7.37 10.82 17.82
N LYS A 3 -7.46 9.49 17.92
CA LYS A 3 -6.82 8.58 16.97
C LYS A 3 -7.85 8.04 15.98
N LEU A 4 -7.58 8.21 14.70
CA LEU A 4 -8.40 7.72 13.60
C LEU A 4 -7.73 6.48 13.00
N LEU A 5 -8.37 5.33 13.11
CA LEU A 5 -8.01 4.15 12.33
C LEU A 5 -8.65 4.26 10.95
N ILE A 6 -7.83 4.56 9.95
CA ILE A 6 -8.26 4.67 8.56
C ILE A 6 -8.35 3.27 7.94
N LYS A 7 -9.51 2.96 7.36
CA LYS A 7 -9.78 1.69 6.66
C LYS A 7 -10.25 1.95 5.24
N LYS A 8 -9.95 1.02 4.33
CA LYS A 8 -10.57 0.94 3.00
C LYS A 8 -11.24 -0.42 2.86
N GLY A 9 -12.56 -0.44 2.69
CA GLY A 9 -13.35 -1.66 2.86
C GLY A 9 -13.20 -2.18 4.30
N ASP A 10 -12.67 -3.39 4.43
CA ASP A 10 -12.39 -4.04 5.72
C ASP A 10 -10.89 -4.04 6.08
N GLN A 11 -10.03 -3.51 5.20
CA GLN A 11 -8.60 -3.50 5.43
C GLN A 11 -8.16 -2.27 6.25
N ASN A 12 -7.43 -2.53 7.33
CA ASN A 12 -6.67 -1.53 8.07
C ASN A 12 -5.60 -0.89 7.18
N GLN A 13 -5.60 0.43 7.10
CA GLN A 13 -4.62 1.18 6.32
C GLN A 13 -3.55 1.78 7.24
N PHE A 14 -3.91 2.77 8.06
CA PHE A 14 -2.99 3.46 8.97
C PHE A 14 -3.74 4.12 10.12
N LEU A 15 -3.01 4.50 11.16
CA LEU A 15 -3.50 5.37 12.24
C LEU A 15 -3.13 6.81 11.94
N TYR A 16 -4.05 7.73 12.16
CA TYR A 16 -3.83 9.17 12.05
C TYR A 16 -4.26 9.84 13.36
N GLU A 17 -3.47 10.79 13.84
CA GLU A 17 -3.72 11.48 15.11
C GLU A 17 -4.10 12.93 14.86
N THR A 18 -5.18 13.39 15.50
CA THR A 18 -5.70 14.75 15.32
C THR A 18 -6.43 15.26 16.56
N THR A 19 -7.01 16.47 16.47
CA THR A 19 -7.85 17.08 17.50
C THR A 19 -9.32 17.05 17.08
N VAL A 20 -10.26 17.17 18.03
CA VAL A 20 -11.69 17.24 17.69
C VAL A 20 -12.05 18.51 16.92
N ASN A 21 -11.21 19.55 17.01
CA ASN A 21 -11.48 20.85 16.39
C ASN A 21 -11.07 20.93 14.92
N ILE A 22 -10.38 19.92 14.38
CA ILE A 22 -9.98 19.88 12.97
C ILE A 22 -11.20 20.00 12.06
N SER A 23 -11.06 20.76 10.97
CA SER A 23 -12.08 20.79 9.94
C SER A 23 -12.09 19.46 9.17
N ILE A 24 -13.26 19.02 8.71
CA ILE A 24 -13.34 17.81 7.89
C ILE A 24 -12.55 17.98 6.57
N ASN A 25 -12.45 19.19 6.04
CA ASN A 25 -11.68 19.46 4.83
C ASN A 25 -10.19 19.19 5.04
N GLU A 26 -9.57 19.78 6.06
CA GLU A 26 -8.16 19.53 6.40
C GLU A 26 -7.92 18.05 6.72
N LEU A 27 -8.84 17.42 7.47
CA LEU A 27 -8.77 15.99 7.77
C LEU A 27 -8.76 15.15 6.49
N MET A 28 -9.61 15.48 5.52
CA MET A 28 -9.68 14.77 4.24
C MET A 28 -8.41 14.99 3.42
N GLU A 29 -7.91 16.22 3.33
CA GLU A 29 -6.66 16.53 2.63
C GLU A 29 -5.49 15.71 3.19
N ASP A 30 -5.33 15.70 4.51
CA ASP A 30 -4.29 14.92 5.20
C ASP A 30 -4.46 13.42 4.99
N THR A 31 -5.68 12.90 5.17
CA THR A 31 -5.94 11.47 5.09
C THR A 31 -5.75 10.95 3.66
N VAL A 32 -6.20 11.70 2.65
CA VAL A 32 -6.05 11.35 1.23
C VAL A 32 -4.57 11.45 0.84
N ALA A 33 -3.86 12.50 1.24
CA ALA A 33 -2.44 12.67 0.96
C ALA A 33 -1.60 11.52 1.56
N ILE A 34 -1.85 11.14 2.81
CA ILE A 34 -1.18 10.00 3.44
C ILE A 34 -1.55 8.71 2.73
N TYR A 35 -2.84 8.48 2.45
CA TYR A 35 -3.30 7.26 1.78
C TYR A 35 -2.63 7.07 0.41
N ASN A 36 -2.70 8.09 -0.45
CA ASN A 36 -2.11 8.05 -1.79
C ASN A 36 -0.58 8.02 -1.73
N GLY A 37 0.04 8.74 -0.79
CA GLY A 37 1.48 8.73 -0.58
C GLY A 37 2.01 7.34 -0.21
N ARG A 38 1.27 6.57 0.60
CA ARG A 38 1.61 5.18 0.92
C ARG A 38 1.53 4.28 -0.32
N LEU A 39 0.50 4.44 -1.16
CA LEU A 39 0.40 3.71 -2.42
C LEU A 39 1.58 4.03 -3.34
N LYS A 40 1.95 5.31 -3.43
CA LYS A 40 3.10 5.80 -4.20
C LYS A 40 4.42 5.18 -3.75
N ILE A 41 4.70 5.20 -2.45
CA ILE A 41 5.88 4.53 -1.88
C ILE A 41 5.86 3.03 -2.20
N SER A 42 4.72 2.37 -2.11
CA SER A 42 4.60 0.94 -2.44
C SER A 42 4.95 0.65 -3.91
N ARG A 43 4.50 1.49 -4.85
CA ARG A 43 4.81 1.35 -6.29
C ARG A 43 6.30 1.57 -6.56
N ILE A 44 6.87 2.66 -6.03
CA ILE A 44 8.30 2.96 -6.16
C ILE A 44 9.14 1.82 -5.61
N CYS A 45 8.82 1.31 -4.42
CA CYS A 45 9.52 0.19 -3.82
C CYS A 45 9.43 -1.12 -4.63
N SER A 46 8.33 -1.33 -5.36
CA SER A 46 8.19 -2.49 -6.26
C SER A 46 9.09 -2.34 -7.48
N GLU A 47 9.06 -1.18 -8.12
CA GLU A 47 9.90 -0.88 -9.29
C GLU A 47 11.38 -0.82 -8.96
N MET A 48 11.76 -0.27 -7.80
CA MET A 48 13.15 -0.28 -7.31
C MET A 48 13.67 -1.70 -7.06
N GLY A 49 12.79 -2.65 -6.71
CA GLY A 49 13.14 -4.07 -6.64
C GLY A 49 13.57 -4.59 -8.00
N GLN A 50 12.81 -4.30 -9.06
CA GLN A 50 13.19 -4.68 -10.42
C GLN A 50 14.42 -3.93 -10.94
N LEU A 51 14.58 -2.65 -10.58
CA LEU A 51 15.79 -1.87 -10.87
C LEU A 51 17.04 -2.53 -10.26
N CYS A 52 16.92 -3.04 -9.04
CA CYS A 52 17.99 -3.73 -8.35
C CYS A 52 18.43 -5.02 -9.07
N ASP A 53 17.48 -5.79 -9.61
CA ASP A 53 17.77 -7.10 -10.19
C ASP A 53 18.04 -7.03 -11.71
N HIS A 54 17.54 -6.01 -12.42
CA HIS A 54 17.60 -5.96 -13.89
C HIS A 54 18.03 -4.61 -14.48
N GLY A 55 18.34 -3.59 -13.66
CA GLY A 55 18.78 -2.29 -14.17
C GLY A 55 17.63 -1.40 -14.68
N THR A 56 17.96 -0.37 -15.45
CA THR A 56 17.01 0.69 -15.84
C THR A 56 16.01 0.21 -16.90
N LEU A 57 14.86 0.88 -17.00
CA LEU A 57 13.87 0.60 -18.05
C LEU A 57 14.43 0.86 -19.45
N LEU A 58 14.11 -0.04 -20.38
CA LEU A 58 14.40 0.15 -21.80
C LEU A 58 13.54 1.28 -22.37
N PRO A 59 14.05 2.01 -23.37
CA PRO A 59 13.27 2.98 -24.12
C PRO A 59 11.98 2.37 -24.73
N PRO A 60 10.88 3.14 -24.82
CA PRO A 60 9.60 2.63 -25.34
C PRO A 60 9.65 2.03 -26.76
N ASN A 61 10.60 2.47 -27.60
CA ASN A 61 10.81 1.96 -28.94
C ASN A 61 11.54 0.61 -28.99
N ILE A 62 12.18 0.19 -27.89
CA ILE A 62 12.89 -1.09 -27.76
C ILE A 62 12.06 -2.09 -26.95
N MET A 63 11.27 -1.59 -25.99
CA MET A 63 10.49 -2.41 -25.08
C MET A 63 9.52 -3.35 -25.84
N GLY A 64 9.62 -4.66 -25.57
CA GLY A 64 8.75 -5.67 -26.17
C GLY A 64 9.20 -6.20 -27.55
N LEU A 65 10.33 -5.73 -28.07
CA LEU A 65 10.95 -6.31 -29.27
C LEU A 65 11.85 -7.50 -28.92
N THR A 66 12.02 -8.44 -29.86
CA THR A 66 13.01 -9.51 -29.73
C THR A 66 14.42 -8.99 -30.03
N ASP A 67 15.44 -9.68 -29.51
CA ASP A 67 16.83 -9.33 -29.75
C ASP A 67 17.15 -9.22 -31.27
N GLU A 68 16.55 -10.10 -32.09
CA GLU A 68 16.64 -10.08 -33.56
C GLU A 68 16.04 -8.80 -34.19
N GLN A 69 14.86 -8.38 -33.73
CA GLN A 69 14.20 -7.17 -34.22
C GLN A 69 14.98 -5.92 -33.86
N VAL A 70 15.57 -5.88 -32.66
CA VAL A 70 16.41 -4.77 -32.20
C VAL A 70 17.66 -4.65 -33.07
N GLU A 71 18.30 -5.76 -33.42
CA GLU A 71 19.46 -5.79 -34.32
C GLU A 71 19.09 -5.37 -35.74
N GLU A 72 17.97 -5.87 -36.29
CA GLU A 72 17.53 -5.57 -37.65
C GLU A 72 17.16 -4.08 -37.81
N LEU A 73 16.48 -3.52 -36.81
CA LEU A 73 16.12 -2.09 -36.73
C LEU A 73 17.26 -1.20 -36.27
N LYS A 74 18.41 -1.78 -35.87
CA LYS A 74 19.59 -1.09 -35.35
C LYS A 74 19.26 -0.12 -34.21
N LEU A 75 18.35 -0.53 -33.33
CA LEU A 75 17.95 0.29 -32.19
C LEU A 75 19.01 0.20 -31.09
N ILE A 76 19.32 1.33 -30.47
CA ILE A 76 20.36 1.45 -29.44
C ILE A 76 19.75 2.03 -28.17
N ASP A 77 20.02 1.40 -27.03
CA ASP A 77 19.69 1.96 -25.73
C ASP A 77 20.69 3.07 -25.34
N GLU A 78 20.41 4.30 -25.76
CA GLU A 78 21.23 5.46 -25.41
C GLU A 78 21.27 5.75 -23.90
N TRP A 79 20.22 5.36 -23.19
CA TRP A 79 20.08 5.62 -21.75
C TRP A 79 20.86 4.60 -20.93
N GLY A 80 21.00 3.37 -21.41
CA GLY A 80 21.81 2.33 -20.78
C GLY A 80 23.30 2.67 -20.64
N GLU A 81 23.84 3.58 -21.44
CA GLU A 81 25.22 4.10 -21.29
C GLU A 81 25.27 5.37 -20.41
N LYS A 82 24.24 6.22 -20.46
CA LYS A 82 24.16 7.46 -19.68
C LYS A 82 23.84 7.19 -18.21
N CYS A 83 22.91 6.27 -17.94
CA CYS A 83 22.39 5.94 -16.62
C CYS A 83 23.08 4.67 -16.08
N THR A 84 24.40 4.73 -15.93
CA THR A 84 25.17 3.60 -15.39
C THR A 84 25.21 3.64 -13.85
N PRO A 85 25.13 2.48 -13.19
CA PRO A 85 25.20 2.43 -11.75
C PRO A 85 26.62 2.66 -11.22
N SER A 86 26.70 3.26 -10.03
CA SER A 86 27.92 3.51 -9.27
C SER A 86 28.69 2.22 -9.01
N GLY A 87 29.94 2.18 -9.46
CA GLY A 87 30.81 1.01 -9.29
C GLY A 87 30.54 -0.13 -10.27
N GLY A 88 29.92 0.17 -11.43
CA GLY A 88 29.74 -0.76 -12.54
C GLY A 88 28.49 -1.65 -12.42
N TRP A 89 28.28 -2.46 -13.45
CA TRP A 89 27.11 -3.32 -13.60
C TRP A 89 27.52 -4.76 -13.97
N THR A 90 26.63 -5.70 -13.68
CA THR A 90 26.70 -7.07 -14.19
C THR A 90 25.45 -7.36 -15.01
N PHE A 91 25.53 -8.34 -15.92
CA PHE A 91 24.42 -8.65 -16.79
C PHE A 91 23.46 -9.65 -16.13
N ASN A 92 22.19 -9.28 -16.04
CA ASN A 92 21.10 -10.15 -15.61
C ASN A 92 19.84 -9.84 -16.42
N LYS A 93 19.55 -10.67 -17.43
CA LYS A 93 18.45 -10.46 -18.37
C LYS A 93 17.11 -10.41 -17.63
N ASP A 94 16.31 -9.39 -17.95
CA ASP A 94 14.92 -9.31 -17.48
C ASP A 94 14.08 -10.39 -18.19
N PRO A 95 13.43 -11.31 -17.46
CA PRO A 95 12.56 -12.32 -18.06
C PRO A 95 11.40 -11.73 -18.87
N ILE A 96 10.95 -10.52 -18.52
CA ILE A 96 9.84 -9.82 -19.17
C ILE A 96 10.34 -8.96 -20.34
N GLY A 97 11.63 -8.64 -20.38
CA GLY A 97 12.23 -7.80 -21.44
C GLY A 97 11.84 -6.32 -21.36
N ARG A 98 11.53 -5.80 -20.16
CA ARG A 98 11.23 -4.37 -19.94
C ARG A 98 12.47 -3.57 -19.55
N ARG A 99 13.43 -4.18 -18.86
CA ARG A 99 14.66 -3.56 -18.38
C ARG A 99 15.88 -4.04 -19.18
N ASN A 100 16.94 -3.23 -19.18
CA ASN A 100 18.11 -3.46 -20.04
C ASN A 100 19.06 -4.57 -19.53
N GLY A 101 18.80 -5.13 -18.36
CA GLY A 101 19.60 -6.19 -17.75
C GLY A 101 20.92 -5.72 -17.13
N LYS A 102 21.20 -4.41 -17.10
CA LYS A 102 22.40 -3.84 -16.48
C LYS A 102 22.18 -3.63 -14.98
N GLN A 103 22.17 -4.72 -14.21
CA GLN A 103 21.94 -4.64 -12.77
C GLN A 103 23.13 -4.01 -12.03
N PRO A 104 22.91 -3.27 -10.94
CA PRO A 104 23.97 -2.75 -10.08
C PRO A 104 24.83 -3.87 -9.46
N ASN A 105 26.03 -3.51 -8.99
CA ASN A 105 26.87 -4.43 -8.21
C ASN A 105 26.20 -4.83 -6.87
N GLU A 106 26.65 -5.94 -6.27
CA GLU A 106 26.05 -6.50 -5.04
C GLU A 106 25.96 -5.47 -3.89
N LYS A 107 26.98 -4.63 -3.73
CA LYS A 107 27.00 -3.59 -2.69
C LYS A 107 25.90 -2.54 -2.90
N MET A 108 25.71 -2.07 -4.13
CA MET A 108 24.66 -1.11 -4.48
C MET A 108 23.27 -1.76 -4.45
N GLN A 109 23.15 -3.03 -4.81
CA GLN A 109 21.93 -3.80 -4.64
C GLN A 109 21.52 -3.88 -3.16
N GLU A 110 22.47 -4.15 -2.26
CA GLU A 110 22.19 -4.14 -0.82
C GLU A 110 21.70 -2.78 -0.33
N VAL A 111 22.27 -1.68 -0.82
CA VAL A 111 21.82 -0.32 -0.49
C VAL A 111 20.36 -0.13 -0.91
N LEU A 112 19.99 -0.50 -2.14
CA LEU A 112 18.59 -0.44 -2.59
C LEU A 112 17.68 -1.33 -1.76
N LYS A 113 18.05 -2.59 -1.53
CA LYS A 113 17.24 -3.56 -0.78
C LYS A 113 16.97 -3.10 0.65
N LYS A 114 18.01 -2.66 1.38
CA LYS A 114 17.89 -2.11 2.75
C LYS A 114 16.98 -0.89 2.79
N THR A 115 17.17 0.03 1.84
CA THR A 115 16.36 1.25 1.72
C THR A 115 14.89 0.92 1.44
N ILE A 116 14.62 -0.03 0.54
CA ILE A 116 13.26 -0.48 0.21
C ILE A 116 12.58 -1.08 1.44
N GLU A 117 13.28 -1.92 2.21
CA GLU A 117 12.76 -2.52 3.44
C GLU A 117 12.44 -1.46 4.49
N GLU A 118 13.32 -0.49 4.69
CA GLU A 118 13.13 0.63 5.61
C GLU A 118 11.92 1.50 5.23
N ALA A 119 11.82 1.88 3.95
CA ALA A 119 10.69 2.65 3.43
C ALA A 119 9.37 1.88 3.59
N LYS A 120 9.35 0.58 3.23
CA LYS A 120 8.17 -0.29 3.42
C LYS A 120 7.78 -0.41 4.90
N ALA A 121 8.76 -0.51 5.80
CA ALA A 121 8.50 -0.60 7.24
C ALA A 121 7.86 0.68 7.78
N MET A 122 8.33 1.86 7.38
CA MET A 122 7.77 3.16 7.79
C MET A 122 6.29 3.33 7.44
N VAL A 123 5.86 2.84 6.28
CA VAL A 123 4.48 2.99 5.80
C VAL A 123 3.63 1.72 5.92
N SER A 124 4.16 0.66 6.53
CA SER A 124 3.51 -0.64 6.61
C SER A 124 2.16 -0.58 7.33
N LYS A 125 1.22 -1.46 6.94
CA LYS A 125 -0.03 -1.68 7.69
C LYS A 125 0.24 -2.17 9.13
N LYS A 126 1.40 -2.81 9.37
CA LYS A 126 1.86 -3.27 10.70
C LYS A 126 2.04 -2.13 11.70
N GLN A 127 2.21 -0.88 11.24
CA GLN A 127 2.29 0.29 12.11
C GLN A 127 0.99 0.50 12.93
N VAL A 128 -0.15 0.02 12.41
CA VAL A 128 -1.43 0.04 13.14
C VAL A 128 -1.36 -0.85 14.38
N ASP A 129 -0.78 -2.03 14.26
CA ASP A 129 -0.65 -3.00 15.36
C ASP A 129 0.34 -2.50 16.42
N ALA A 130 1.39 -1.81 15.98
CA ALA A 130 2.34 -1.10 16.86
C ALA A 130 1.77 0.20 17.47
N ASN A 131 0.53 0.57 17.14
CA ASN A 131 -0.15 1.80 17.60
C ASN A 131 0.59 3.10 17.22
N VAL A 132 1.36 3.08 16.13
CA VAL A 132 2.11 4.21 15.59
C VAL A 132 1.25 4.95 14.57
N CYS A 133 1.18 6.28 14.72
CA CYS A 133 0.44 7.14 13.81
C CYS A 133 1.32 7.55 12.63
N VAL A 134 0.77 7.48 11.42
CA VAL A 134 1.45 7.89 10.20
C VAL A 134 1.13 9.36 9.94
N THR A 135 2.16 10.13 9.62
CA THR A 135 2.04 11.56 9.30
C THR A 135 2.57 11.83 7.89
N GLN A 136 2.17 12.96 7.29
CA GLN A 136 2.71 13.37 5.98
C GLN A 136 4.24 13.49 6.00
N LYS A 137 4.83 13.92 7.11
CA LYS A 137 6.29 14.01 7.28
C LYS A 137 6.97 12.65 7.13
N MET A 138 6.36 11.58 7.64
CA MET A 138 6.89 10.22 7.47
C MET A 138 6.84 9.76 6.01
N ILE A 139 5.79 10.15 5.27
CA ILE A 139 5.67 9.88 3.83
C ILE A 139 6.78 10.60 3.06
N HIS A 140 6.96 11.90 3.29
CA HIS A 140 8.03 12.67 2.65
C HIS A 140 9.42 12.11 2.99
N HIS A 141 9.67 11.80 4.25
CA HIS A 141 10.92 11.19 4.69
C HIS A 141 11.20 9.84 3.99
N ALA A 142 10.18 8.99 3.87
CA ALA A 142 10.32 7.73 3.14
C ALA A 142 10.60 7.94 1.65
N LEU A 143 9.97 8.93 1.01
CA LEU A 143 10.27 9.30 -0.38
C LEU A 143 11.70 9.84 -0.55
N ASP A 144 12.17 10.64 0.39
CA ASP A 144 13.52 11.22 0.35
C ASP A 144 14.61 10.16 0.55
N ILE A 145 14.38 9.19 1.44
CA ILE A 145 15.26 8.02 1.61
C ILE A 145 15.35 7.22 0.31
N LEU A 146 14.21 6.93 -0.35
CA LEU A 146 14.20 6.22 -1.62
C LEU A 146 14.91 7.01 -2.73
N ARG A 147 14.66 8.32 -2.82
CA ARG A 147 15.32 9.20 -3.79
C ARG A 147 16.83 9.26 -3.56
N GLY A 148 17.26 9.37 -2.30
CA GLY A 148 18.66 9.37 -1.92
C GLY A 148 19.36 8.07 -2.32
N ALA A 149 18.74 6.91 -2.08
CA ALA A 149 19.29 5.62 -2.50
C ALA A 149 19.43 5.50 -4.02
N VAL A 150 18.41 5.93 -4.78
CA VAL A 150 18.51 5.97 -6.25
C VAL A 150 19.64 6.89 -6.70
N MET A 151 19.84 8.05 -6.07
CA MET A 151 20.92 8.97 -6.43
C MET A 151 22.32 8.41 -6.10
N ILE A 152 22.45 7.64 -5.03
CA ILE A 152 23.71 6.95 -4.68
C ILE A 152 24.05 5.89 -5.73
N VAL A 153 23.06 5.09 -6.12
CA VAL A 153 23.27 4.00 -7.08
C VAL A 153 23.35 4.52 -8.50
N TYR A 154 22.55 5.51 -8.89
CA TYR A 154 22.51 6.12 -10.22
C TYR A 154 22.77 7.64 -10.12
N PRO A 155 24.03 8.08 -10.04
CA PRO A 155 24.39 9.48 -9.80
C PRO A 155 24.02 10.39 -10.98
N MET A 156 23.94 9.84 -12.20
CA MET A 156 23.44 10.55 -13.39
C MET A 156 21.91 10.55 -13.51
N GLY A 157 21.22 10.02 -12.50
CA GLY A 157 19.77 9.86 -12.48
C GLY A 157 19.30 8.65 -13.30
N LEU A 158 17.98 8.44 -13.25
CA LEU A 158 17.30 7.42 -14.04
C LEU A 158 16.80 8.00 -15.37
N PRO A 159 16.54 7.15 -16.38
CA PRO A 159 15.98 7.60 -17.64
C PRO A 159 14.63 8.33 -17.46
N PRO A 160 14.28 9.32 -18.30
CA PRO A 160 13.02 10.08 -18.19
C PRO A 160 11.76 9.21 -18.33
N HIS A 161 11.86 8.11 -19.07
CA HIS A 161 10.78 7.12 -19.24
C HIS A 161 10.74 6.08 -18.13
N ASP A 162 11.65 6.13 -17.14
CA ASP A 162 11.64 5.19 -16.03
C ASP A 162 10.52 5.56 -15.04
N VAL A 163 9.67 4.58 -14.71
CA VAL A 163 8.52 4.75 -13.82
C VAL A 163 8.93 5.32 -12.45
N ILE A 164 10.10 4.93 -11.93
CA ILE A 164 10.59 5.41 -10.64
C ILE A 164 10.81 6.93 -10.69
N ARG A 165 11.39 7.42 -11.80
CA ARG A 165 11.63 8.85 -11.99
C ARG A 165 10.33 9.62 -12.17
N GLN A 166 9.42 9.10 -13.00
CA GLN A 166 8.11 9.71 -13.22
C GLN A 166 7.33 9.84 -11.90
N GLU A 167 7.34 8.80 -11.07
CA GLU A 167 6.75 8.85 -9.74
C GLU A 167 7.44 9.92 -8.86
N PHE A 168 8.78 10.03 -8.85
CA PHE A 168 9.43 11.10 -8.07
C PHE A 168 9.13 12.52 -8.56
N GLU A 169 8.87 12.69 -9.85
CA GLU A 169 8.57 13.99 -10.50
C GLU A 169 7.06 14.31 -10.53
N ASN A 170 6.20 13.39 -10.09
CA ASN A 170 4.73 13.49 -10.16
C ASN A 170 4.19 13.58 -11.60
N THR A 171 4.89 12.94 -12.56
CA THR A 171 4.50 12.88 -13.97
C THR A 171 4.08 11.46 -14.38
N GLU A 172 3.80 10.58 -13.40
CA GLU A 172 3.31 9.23 -13.66
C GLU A 172 1.94 9.25 -14.34
N ASP A 173 1.79 8.39 -15.36
CA ASP A 173 0.47 8.06 -15.91
C ASP A 173 0.00 6.73 -15.32
N LEU A 174 -1.02 6.80 -14.46
CA LEU A 174 -1.63 5.62 -13.86
C LEU A 174 -2.79 5.07 -14.70
N SER A 175 -3.16 5.73 -15.80
CA SER A 175 -4.30 5.33 -16.62
C SER A 175 -4.17 3.88 -17.12
N GLY A 176 -5.26 3.13 -17.06
CA GLY A 176 -5.28 1.71 -17.44
C GLY A 176 -4.54 0.75 -16.50
N THR A 177 -3.86 1.23 -15.46
CA THR A 177 -3.19 0.37 -14.46
C THR A 177 -4.13 0.03 -13.30
N HIS A 178 -3.89 -1.11 -12.63
CA HIS A 178 -4.59 -1.45 -11.39
C HIS A 178 -4.43 -0.38 -10.29
N ALA A 179 -3.32 0.37 -10.28
CA ALA A 179 -3.07 1.42 -9.31
C ALA A 179 -4.07 2.59 -9.41
N SER A 180 -4.57 2.91 -10.61
CA SER A 180 -5.60 3.95 -10.80
C SER A 180 -6.90 3.65 -10.05
N LEU A 181 -7.26 2.38 -9.92
CA LEU A 181 -8.45 1.95 -9.18
C LEU A 181 -8.29 2.22 -7.68
N GLU A 182 -7.05 2.18 -7.18
CA GLU A 182 -6.77 2.36 -5.77
C GLU A 182 -6.63 3.82 -5.34
N VAL A 183 -5.95 4.64 -6.14
CA VAL A 183 -5.71 6.07 -5.89
C VAL A 183 -7.03 6.82 -5.81
N ILE A 184 -7.18 7.69 -4.81
CA ILE A 184 -8.41 8.47 -4.57
C ILE A 184 -8.11 9.94 -4.81
N GLU A 185 -8.80 10.57 -5.75
CA GLU A 185 -8.70 12.02 -5.94
C GLU A 185 -9.38 12.77 -4.80
N MET A 186 -8.86 13.95 -4.47
CA MET A 186 -9.40 14.76 -3.38
C MET A 186 -10.83 15.26 -3.66
N SER A 187 -11.21 15.43 -4.93
CA SER A 187 -12.58 15.76 -5.36
C SER A 187 -13.56 14.62 -5.05
N GLU A 188 -13.15 13.38 -5.32
CA GLU A 188 -13.96 12.17 -5.19
C GLU A 188 -13.85 11.50 -3.82
N ALA A 189 -12.98 11.98 -2.93
CA ALA A 189 -12.80 11.39 -1.61
C ALA A 189 -14.04 11.58 -0.72
N GLN A 190 -14.43 10.52 -0.02
CA GLN A 190 -15.43 10.53 1.05
C GLN A 190 -14.90 9.79 2.28
N LEU A 191 -15.14 10.37 3.47
CA LEU A 191 -14.83 9.74 4.75
C LEU A 191 -16.12 9.38 5.49
N TRP A 192 -16.15 8.20 6.07
CA TRP A 192 -17.32 7.69 6.78
C TRP A 192 -16.97 7.28 8.20
N PHE A 193 -17.79 7.73 9.15
CA PHE A 193 -17.69 7.37 10.56
C PHE A 193 -19.04 6.81 11.03
N SER A 194 -19.06 5.57 11.54
CA SER A 194 -20.26 4.92 12.09
C SER A 194 -21.48 4.96 11.15
N GLY A 195 -21.26 4.77 9.84
CA GLY A 195 -22.32 4.80 8.82
C GLY A 195 -22.84 6.20 8.48
N LYS A 196 -22.22 7.27 8.98
CA LYS A 196 -22.47 8.66 8.59
C LYS A 196 -21.30 9.21 7.78
N GLU A 197 -21.61 9.89 6.69
CA GLU A 197 -20.60 10.61 5.92
C GLU A 197 -20.12 11.84 6.70
N LEU A 198 -18.81 12.04 6.75
CA LEU A 198 -18.18 13.24 7.28
C LEU A 198 -18.28 14.33 6.21
N LEU A 199 -19.33 15.14 6.32
CA LEU A 199 -19.60 16.22 5.37
C LEU A 199 -18.54 17.33 5.44
N ARG A 200 -18.11 17.78 4.26
CA ARG A 200 -17.21 18.92 4.08
C ARG A 200 -17.79 20.20 4.71
N GLY A 201 -16.90 21.04 5.25
CA GLY A 201 -17.27 22.31 5.91
C GLY A 201 -17.71 22.21 7.38
N LYS A 202 -17.88 21.00 7.93
CA LYS A 202 -18.09 20.78 9.37
C LYS A 202 -16.78 20.53 10.11
N LYS A 203 -16.85 20.45 11.44
CA LYS A 203 -15.72 20.04 12.28
C LYS A 203 -15.90 18.61 12.76
N LEU A 204 -14.80 17.96 13.11
CA LEU A 204 -14.82 16.59 13.61
C LEU A 204 -15.63 16.46 14.92
N VAL A 205 -15.61 17.48 15.77
CA VAL A 205 -16.39 17.57 17.02
C VAL A 205 -17.90 17.41 16.81
N ASP A 206 -18.44 17.78 15.64
CA ASP A 206 -19.87 17.68 15.35
C ASP A 206 -20.33 16.21 15.18
N PHE A 207 -19.39 15.30 14.92
CA PHE A 207 -19.64 13.88 14.69
C PHE A 207 -19.27 13.00 15.87
N ILE A 208 -18.13 13.27 16.51
CA ILE A 208 -17.60 12.45 17.62
C ILE A 208 -17.91 13.07 19.01
N GLY A 209 -18.25 14.36 19.05
CA GLY A 209 -18.39 15.13 20.30
C GLY A 209 -17.06 15.67 20.82
N LYS A 210 -17.06 16.15 22.07
CA LYS A 210 -15.94 16.86 22.70
C LYS A 210 -14.84 15.93 23.28
N ASN A 211 -14.94 14.61 23.08
CA ASN A 211 -14.03 13.67 23.71
C ASN A 211 -12.74 13.51 22.90
N GLU A 212 -11.67 14.14 23.37
CA GLU A 212 -10.36 14.09 22.74
C GLU A 212 -9.53 12.84 23.08
N LYS A 213 -9.98 11.92 23.94
CA LYS A 213 -9.24 10.68 24.26
C LYS A 213 -9.95 9.45 23.68
N THR A 214 -10.24 9.50 22.38
CA THR A 214 -10.98 8.45 21.67
C THR A 214 -10.18 7.90 20.49
N LYS A 215 -10.35 6.59 20.25
CA LYS A 215 -9.91 5.92 19.03
C LYS A 215 -11.16 5.59 18.23
N ILE A 216 -11.28 6.09 17.00
CA ILE A 216 -12.42 5.82 16.13
C ILE A 216 -11.97 5.19 14.81
N ILE A 217 -12.91 4.52 14.14
CA ILE A 217 -12.68 3.90 12.84
C ILE A 217 -13.31 4.78 11.78
N VAL A 218 -12.51 5.19 10.79
CA VAL A 218 -12.95 6.00 9.65
C VAL A 218 -12.69 5.23 8.37
N LYS A 219 -13.70 5.09 7.52
CA LYS A 219 -13.58 4.42 6.22
C LYS A 219 -13.39 5.46 5.13
N ILE A 220 -12.36 5.30 4.30
CA ILE A 220 -12.11 6.11 3.10
C ILE A 220 -12.65 5.39 1.86
N GLN A 221 -13.40 6.11 1.02
CA GLN A 221 -13.98 5.58 -0.22
C GLN A 221 -13.98 6.63 -1.33
N LYS A 222 -14.11 6.15 -2.58
CA LYS A 222 -14.40 6.99 -3.74
C LYS A 222 -15.90 7.29 -3.81
N GLN A 223 -16.23 8.48 -4.31
CA GLN A 223 -17.60 8.91 -4.54
C GLN A 223 -18.33 7.92 -5.46
N GLY A 224 -19.59 7.64 -5.15
CA GLY A 224 -20.44 6.73 -5.94
C GLY A 224 -20.47 5.27 -5.43
N HIS A 225 -19.66 4.89 -4.43
CA HIS A 225 -19.70 3.55 -3.83
C HIS A 225 -20.73 3.40 -2.68
N GLY A 226 -21.51 4.45 -2.40
CA GLY A 226 -22.53 4.44 -1.35
C GLY A 226 -21.96 4.33 0.07
N ALA A 227 -22.81 4.09 1.06
CA ALA A 227 -22.36 3.92 2.43
C ALA A 227 -21.52 2.63 2.56
N PRO A 228 -20.36 2.67 3.24
CA PRO A 228 -19.53 1.50 3.41
C PRO A 228 -20.28 0.41 4.20
N ALA A 229 -20.05 -0.84 3.82
CA ALA A 229 -20.57 -1.99 4.53
C ALA A 229 -20.22 -1.90 6.02
N ARG A 230 -21.21 -2.15 6.88
CA ARG A 230 -20.99 -2.26 8.32
C ARG A 230 -20.07 -3.43 8.59
N GLU A 231 -19.12 -3.22 9.50
CA GLU A 231 -18.24 -4.31 9.91
C GLU A 231 -19.07 -5.39 10.61
N PRO A 232 -18.80 -6.68 10.32
CA PRO A 232 -19.35 -7.73 11.15
C PRO A 232 -18.83 -7.51 12.57
N VAL A 233 -19.74 -7.59 13.55
CA VAL A 233 -19.44 -7.39 14.99
C VAL A 233 -18.45 -8.46 15.51
N VAL A 234 -18.17 -9.47 14.70
CA VAL A 234 -17.41 -10.67 15.04
C VAL A 234 -16.33 -10.84 13.99
N SER A 235 -15.07 -11.00 14.41
CA SER A 235 -13.98 -11.32 13.48
C SER A 235 -14.19 -12.71 12.85
N GLU A 236 -13.62 -12.96 11.69
CA GLU A 236 -13.72 -14.29 11.06
C GLU A 236 -13.10 -15.40 11.92
N GLU A 237 -12.05 -15.08 12.68
CA GLU A 237 -11.39 -16.02 13.58
C GLU A 237 -12.29 -16.37 14.77
N GLU A 238 -12.93 -15.39 15.39
CA GLU A 238 -13.93 -15.63 16.44
C GLU A 238 -15.14 -16.40 15.91
N LYS A 239 -15.59 -16.09 14.68
CA LYS A 239 -16.67 -16.83 14.03
C LYS A 239 -16.29 -18.29 13.79
N LYS A 240 -15.06 -18.58 13.34
CA LYS A 240 -14.54 -19.95 13.22
C LYS A 240 -14.47 -20.64 14.57
N ALA A 241 -13.94 -19.96 15.60
CA ALA A 241 -13.87 -20.51 16.96
C ALA A 241 -15.26 -20.83 17.53
N TRP A 242 -16.25 -19.96 17.30
CA TRP A 242 -17.63 -20.20 17.70
C TRP A 242 -18.29 -21.34 16.94
N MET A 243 -18.07 -21.45 15.62
CA MET A 243 -18.54 -22.59 14.85
C MET A 243 -17.92 -23.90 15.35
N LEU A 244 -16.63 -23.90 15.67
CA LEU A 244 -15.92 -25.07 16.18
C LEU A 244 -16.41 -25.48 17.58
N HIS A 245 -16.63 -24.49 18.46
CA HIS A 245 -17.20 -24.71 19.79
C HIS A 245 -18.66 -25.19 19.70
N ALA A 246 -19.46 -24.62 18.81
CA ALA A 246 -20.84 -25.05 18.58
C ALA A 246 -20.91 -26.47 18.04
N TYR A 247 -20.00 -26.85 17.13
CA TYR A 247 -19.88 -28.20 16.59
C TYR A 247 -19.51 -29.22 17.68
N ARG A 248 -18.47 -28.94 18.49
CA ARG A 248 -18.11 -29.79 19.64
C ARG A 248 -19.26 -29.98 20.61
N ARG A 249 -19.96 -28.88 20.96
CA ARG A 249 -21.13 -28.94 21.84
C ARG A 249 -22.26 -29.77 21.24
N GLN A 250 -22.44 -29.74 19.92
CA GLN A 250 -23.43 -30.54 19.22
C GLN A 250 -23.07 -32.03 19.23
N GLU A 251 -21.79 -32.38 19.09
CA GLU A 251 -21.31 -33.77 19.24
C GLU A 251 -21.47 -34.28 20.68
N GLU A 252 -21.10 -33.47 21.67
CA GLU A 252 -21.29 -33.81 23.09
C GLU A 252 -22.78 -34.04 23.41
N LEU A 253 -23.66 -33.14 22.95
CA LEU A 253 -25.11 -33.27 23.15
C LEU A 253 -25.68 -34.53 22.51
N LYS A 254 -25.25 -34.88 21.29
CA LYS A 254 -25.65 -36.13 20.62
C LYS A 254 -25.23 -37.35 21.44
N LEU A 255 -23.99 -37.38 21.91
CA LEU A 255 -23.47 -38.47 22.73
C LEU A 255 -24.25 -38.62 24.05
N THR A 256 -24.53 -37.50 24.75
CA THR A 256 -25.37 -37.55 25.97
C THR A 256 -26.80 -38.00 25.69
N ASN A 257 -27.41 -37.59 24.57
CA ASN A 257 -28.75 -38.06 24.22
C ASN A 257 -28.75 -39.56 23.93
N GLU A 258 -27.79 -40.07 23.17
CA GLU A 258 -27.64 -41.51 22.90
C GLU A 258 -27.43 -42.30 24.20
N LEU A 259 -26.61 -41.78 25.14
CA LEU A 259 -26.42 -42.36 26.47
C LEU A 259 -27.70 -42.31 27.32
N CYS A 260 -28.50 -41.24 27.23
CA CYS A 260 -29.78 -41.14 27.92
C CYS A 260 -30.80 -42.15 27.37
N ASP A 261 -30.88 -42.32 26.05
CA ASP A 261 -31.78 -43.27 25.39
C ASP A 261 -31.42 -44.73 25.73
N LEU A 262 -30.12 -45.06 25.82
CA LEU A 262 -29.67 -46.38 26.27
C LEU A 262 -30.05 -46.66 27.73
N ASN A 263 -29.93 -45.67 28.61
CA ASN A 263 -30.30 -45.80 30.03
C ASN A 263 -31.81 -45.88 30.25
N LEU A 264 -32.62 -45.31 29.36
CA LEU A 264 -34.09 -45.41 29.40
C LEU A 264 -34.61 -46.77 28.91
N ASN A 265 -33.91 -47.39 27.95
CA ASN A 265 -34.25 -48.74 27.44
C ASN A 265 -33.74 -49.89 28.34
N SER A 266 -33.04 -49.57 29.43
CA SER A 266 -32.45 -50.53 30.37
C SER A 266 -33.24 -50.68 31.69
N ARG A 267 -34.47 -50.16 31.77
CA ARG A 267 -35.42 -50.31 32.88
C ARG A 267 -36.69 -51.01 32.41
#